data_AF-A0A1X0FDQ0-F1
#
_entry.id   AF-A0A1X0FDQ0-F1
#
_cell.length_a   1.000
_cell.length_b   1.000
_cell.length_c   1.000
_cell.angle_alpha   90.00
_cell.angle_beta   90.00
_cell.angle_gamma   90.00
#
_symmetry.space_group_name_H-M   'P 1'
#
loop_
_entity.id
_entity.type
_entity.pdbx_description
1 polymer ?
#
loop_
_entity_poly.entity_id
_entity_poly.type
_entity_poly.pdbx_seq_one_letter_code
_entity_poly.pdbx_strand_id
1 'polypeptide(L)'
;MITLQPQPDGTMTGDYRAESSITETSCTTERTVTFTRVGDAVESEASNPANLPARTVSPARGFRGRYRGTETPDNGWPPWSWDATVATHCLRTGERCISLIDAADNFYGRYLFAHDKWTTDAVGDNPCASDNVTAHSVLHLEIPLPQQHEDPFNTLTGSGHREVTGHSRCTASYGETLGLARTGD
;
A
#
# COMPACT_ATOMS: atom_id res chain seq x y z
N MET A 1 -4.88 -2.47 -11.12
CA MET A 1 -3.77 -2.23 -12.07
C MET A 1 -3.84 -3.25 -13.19
N ILE A 2 -3.57 -2.82 -14.42
CA ILE A 2 -3.44 -3.72 -15.57
C ILE A 2 -2.12 -3.41 -16.26
N THR A 3 -1.32 -4.43 -16.54
CA THR A 3 -0.10 -4.35 -17.35
C THR A 3 -0.25 -5.26 -18.54
N LEU A 4 -0.13 -4.71 -19.76
CA LEU A 4 -0.34 -5.45 -21.00
C LEU A 4 0.90 -5.37 -21.88
N GLN A 5 1.21 -6.47 -22.56
CA GLN A 5 2.27 -6.59 -23.54
C GLN A 5 1.67 -7.01 -24.90
N PRO A 6 2.00 -6.31 -26.00
CA PRO A 6 1.61 -6.70 -27.34
C PRO A 6 2.16 -8.07 -27.71
N GLN A 7 1.34 -8.88 -28.38
CA GLN A 7 1.71 -10.20 -28.90
C GLN A 7 1.82 -10.17 -30.44
N PRO A 8 2.59 -11.10 -31.05
CA PRO A 8 2.75 -11.16 -32.50
C PRO A 8 1.45 -11.40 -33.28
N ASP A 9 0.46 -12.02 -32.64
CA ASP A 9 -0.86 -12.31 -33.23
C ASP A 9 -1.84 -11.14 -33.15
N GLY A 10 -1.40 -9.98 -32.64
CA GLY A 10 -2.21 -8.78 -32.48
C GLY A 10 -3.07 -8.77 -31.21
N THR A 11 -2.95 -9.77 -30.34
CA THR A 11 -3.54 -9.74 -28.99
C THR A 11 -2.67 -8.94 -28.02
N MET A 12 -3.25 -8.57 -26.87
CA MET A 12 -2.52 -7.96 -25.75
C MET A 12 -2.69 -8.85 -24.52
N THR A 13 -1.60 -9.37 -23.96
CA THR A 13 -1.63 -10.25 -22.78
C THR A 13 -0.90 -9.62 -21.61
N GLY A 14 -1.35 -9.88 -20.39
CA GLY A 14 -0.59 -9.55 -19.20
C GLY A 14 -1.41 -9.74 -17.93
N ASP A 15 -1.14 -8.91 -16.93
CA ASP A 15 -1.63 -9.14 -15.56
C ASP A 15 -2.66 -8.09 -15.17
N TYR A 16 -3.76 -8.56 -14.60
CA TYR A 16 -4.75 -7.78 -13.91
C TYR A 16 -4.60 -8.03 -12.40
N ARG A 17 -4.38 -6.96 -11.64
CA ARG A 17 -4.40 -6.97 -10.19
C ARG A 17 -5.46 -6.01 -9.68
N ALA A 18 -6.37 -6.46 -8.84
CA ALA A 18 -7.33 -5.60 -8.17
C ALA A 18 -7.35 -5.84 -6.66
N GLU A 19 -7.49 -4.74 -5.95
CA GLU A 19 -7.58 -4.70 -4.50
C GLU A 19 -9.04 -4.46 -4.11
N SER A 20 -9.62 -5.35 -3.31
CA SER A 20 -11.05 -5.32 -2.94
C SER A 20 -11.35 -4.44 -1.73
N SER A 21 -10.37 -4.22 -0.85
CA SER A 21 -10.49 -3.38 0.34
C SER A 21 -9.13 -2.78 0.72
N ILE A 22 -9.16 -1.59 1.33
CA ILE A 22 -7.98 -0.93 1.92
C ILE A 22 -7.85 -1.28 3.42
N THR A 23 -8.96 -1.62 4.08
CA THR A 23 -9.05 -1.70 5.55
C THR A 23 -9.13 -3.12 6.11
N GLU A 24 -9.67 -4.08 5.35
CA GLU A 24 -9.86 -5.46 5.79
C GLU A 24 -8.79 -6.39 5.20
N THR A 25 -8.63 -7.59 5.79
CA THR A 25 -7.86 -8.72 5.21
C THR A 25 -8.35 -8.97 3.79
N SER A 26 -7.69 -8.32 2.86
CA SER A 26 -8.14 -8.11 1.50
C SER A 26 -8.04 -9.39 0.69
N CYS A 27 -9.08 -9.69 -0.09
CA CYS A 27 -8.94 -10.59 -1.22
C CYS A 27 -8.28 -9.82 -2.37
N THR A 28 -6.96 -9.96 -2.53
CA THR A 28 -6.29 -9.54 -3.77
C THR A 28 -6.75 -10.45 -4.90
N THR A 29 -7.18 -9.86 -6.02
CA THR A 29 -7.45 -10.63 -7.24
C THR A 29 -6.33 -10.41 -8.23
N GLU A 30 -5.57 -11.46 -8.52
CA GLU A 30 -4.61 -11.49 -9.62
C GLU A 30 -5.08 -12.47 -10.69
N ARG A 31 -5.02 -12.03 -11.95
CA ARG A 31 -5.39 -12.85 -13.10
C ARG A 31 -4.54 -12.49 -14.30
N THR A 32 -4.11 -13.48 -15.05
CA THR A 32 -3.65 -13.27 -16.42
C THR A 32 -4.86 -12.95 -17.29
N VAL A 33 -4.73 -11.91 -18.11
CA VAL A 33 -5.77 -11.40 -19.01
C VAL A 33 -5.23 -11.33 -20.44
N THR A 34 -6.09 -11.64 -21.41
CA THR A 34 -5.82 -11.47 -22.84
C THR A 34 -6.93 -10.64 -23.45
N PHE A 35 -6.55 -9.57 -24.15
CA PHE A 35 -7.45 -8.70 -24.89
C PHE A 35 -7.28 -8.96 -26.38
N THR A 36 -8.41 -9.24 -27.03
CA THR A 36 -8.48 -9.46 -28.47
C THR A 36 -9.28 -8.32 -29.09
N ARG A 37 -8.76 -7.75 -30.18
CA ARG A 37 -9.48 -6.75 -30.97
C ARG A 37 -10.70 -7.40 -31.62
N VAL A 38 -11.89 -6.88 -31.34
CA VAL A 38 -13.16 -7.41 -31.90
C VAL A 38 -13.73 -6.57 -33.05
N GLY A 39 -13.11 -5.43 -33.35
CA GLY A 39 -13.57 -4.51 -34.38
C GLY A 39 -12.87 -3.15 -34.29
N ASP A 40 -13.39 -2.20 -35.06
CA ASP A 40 -12.94 -0.81 -35.05
C ASP A 40 -13.75 0.00 -34.02
N ALA A 41 -13.10 0.95 -33.34
CA ALA A 41 -13.78 1.83 -32.39
C ALA A 41 -14.51 2.96 -33.11
N VAL A 42 -15.65 3.41 -32.58
CA VAL A 42 -16.32 4.63 -33.04
C VAL A 42 -15.66 5.82 -32.33
N GLU A 43 -15.15 6.79 -33.10
CA GLU A 43 -14.29 7.86 -32.57
C GLU A 43 -14.94 8.70 -31.46
N SER A 44 -16.27 8.80 -31.43
CA SER A 44 -17.02 9.49 -30.37
C SER A 44 -16.96 8.81 -29.00
N GLU A 45 -16.51 7.56 -28.91
CA GLU A 45 -16.56 6.74 -27.69
C GLU A 45 -15.28 6.84 -26.83
N ALA A 46 -14.19 7.40 -27.38
CA ALA A 46 -12.91 7.48 -26.69
C ALA A 46 -12.37 8.91 -26.65
N SER A 47 -12.07 9.41 -25.45
CA SER A 47 -11.33 10.67 -25.31
C SER A 47 -9.91 10.52 -25.86
N ASN A 48 -9.48 11.46 -26.70
CA ASN A 48 -8.10 11.46 -27.23
C ASN A 48 -7.09 11.60 -26.06
N PRO A 49 -6.19 10.62 -25.85
CA PRO A 49 -5.19 10.69 -24.78
C PRO A 49 -4.25 11.89 -24.86
N ALA A 50 -4.06 12.46 -26.07
CA ALA A 50 -3.27 13.67 -26.27
C ALA A 50 -3.92 14.93 -25.65
N ASN A 51 -5.23 14.90 -25.42
CA ASN A 51 -5.96 15.98 -24.75
C ASN A 51 -5.88 15.88 -23.22
N LEU A 52 -5.31 14.80 -22.68
CA LEU A 52 -5.13 14.65 -21.24
C LEU A 52 -3.91 15.46 -20.76
N PRO A 53 -3.98 16.14 -19.60
CA PRO A 53 -2.84 16.85 -19.01
C PRO A 53 -1.60 15.98 -18.93
N ALA A 54 -0.40 16.52 -19.09
CA ALA A 54 0.83 15.73 -19.03
C ALA A 54 0.93 14.90 -17.73
N ARG A 55 1.60 13.75 -17.79
CA ARG A 55 1.90 12.97 -16.57
C ARG A 55 2.81 13.78 -15.67
N THR A 56 2.42 13.92 -14.41
CA THR A 56 3.25 14.56 -13.39
C THR A 56 3.89 13.49 -12.52
N VAL A 57 5.19 13.63 -12.26
CA VAL A 57 5.91 12.71 -11.38
C VAL A 57 5.54 13.03 -9.94
N SER A 58 5.05 12.04 -9.20
CA SER A 58 4.77 12.18 -7.77
C SER A 58 6.02 11.92 -6.95
N PRO A 59 6.32 12.73 -5.91
CA PRO A 59 7.39 12.41 -4.96
C PRO A 59 7.11 11.10 -4.22
N ALA A 60 5.84 10.70 -4.10
CA ALA A 60 5.47 9.44 -3.47
C ALA A 60 6.05 8.20 -4.18
N ARG A 61 6.43 8.32 -5.46
CA ARG A 61 7.12 7.25 -6.20
C ARG A 61 8.43 6.82 -5.51
N GLY A 62 9.04 7.70 -4.72
CA GLY A 62 10.22 7.40 -3.92
C GLY A 62 10.01 6.27 -2.91
N PHE A 63 8.76 6.02 -2.49
CA PHE A 63 8.44 4.90 -1.58
C PHE A 63 8.38 3.60 -2.37
N ARG A 64 9.54 3.00 -2.65
CA ARG A 64 9.68 1.71 -3.35
C ARG A 64 10.97 0.99 -2.97
N GLY A 65 11.02 -0.31 -3.25
CA GLY A 65 12.13 -1.20 -2.91
C GLY A 65 11.85 -1.97 -1.62
N ARG A 66 12.89 -2.49 -0.99
CA ARG A 66 12.80 -3.25 0.26
C ARG A 66 13.01 -2.36 1.48
N TYR A 67 12.22 -2.56 2.52
CA TYR A 67 12.28 -1.81 3.77
C TYR A 67 12.19 -2.75 4.97
N ARG A 68 12.83 -2.33 6.06
CA ARG A 68 12.54 -2.80 7.42
C ARG A 68 11.63 -1.78 8.10
N GLY A 69 10.42 -2.21 8.44
CA GLY A 69 9.50 -1.48 9.30
C GLY A 69 9.76 -1.79 10.77
N THR A 70 9.68 -0.77 11.62
CA THR A 70 9.72 -0.90 13.08
C THR A 70 8.60 -0.06 13.67
N GLU A 71 7.70 -0.69 14.40
CA GLU A 71 6.61 -0.02 15.12
C GLU A 71 6.93 0.00 16.61
N THR A 72 6.81 1.18 17.22
CA THR A 72 7.14 1.42 18.63
C THR A 72 5.93 2.01 19.36
N PRO A 73 5.24 1.21 20.18
CA PRO A 73 4.14 1.68 21.03
C PRO A 73 4.59 2.66 22.11
N ASP A 74 3.73 3.62 22.47
CA ASP A 74 3.95 4.56 23.58
C ASP A 74 3.46 4.04 24.94
N ASN A 75 2.83 2.86 24.98
CA ASN A 75 2.28 2.24 26.19
C ASN A 75 3.29 1.37 26.97
N GLY A 76 4.57 1.36 26.56
CA GLY A 76 5.65 0.59 27.19
C GLY A 76 5.79 -0.85 26.70
N TRP A 77 4.99 -1.29 25.71
CA TRP A 77 5.21 -2.57 25.04
C TRP A 77 6.48 -2.54 24.17
N PRO A 78 7.15 -3.69 23.98
CA PRO A 78 8.34 -3.76 23.15
C PRO A 78 8.01 -3.43 21.69
N PRO A 79 8.92 -2.77 20.96
CA PRO A 79 8.75 -2.56 19.53
C PRO A 79 8.82 -3.90 18.78
N TRP A 80 8.15 -3.96 17.63
CA TRP A 80 8.28 -5.08 16.70
C TRP A 80 8.79 -4.60 15.35
N SER A 81 9.25 -5.52 14.51
CA SER A 81 9.77 -5.20 13.19
C SER A 81 9.38 -6.24 12.16
N TRP A 82 9.33 -5.80 10.92
CA TRP A 82 8.95 -6.60 9.76
C TRP A 82 9.75 -6.14 8.53
N ASP A 83 9.99 -7.06 7.61
CA ASP A 83 10.62 -6.75 6.33
C ASP A 83 9.56 -6.83 5.22
N ALA A 84 9.57 -5.85 4.32
CA ALA A 84 8.61 -5.77 3.22
C ALA A 84 9.24 -5.30 1.91
N THR A 85 8.63 -5.68 0.81
CA THR A 85 8.83 -5.09 -0.51
C THR A 85 7.71 -4.09 -0.78
N VAL A 86 8.07 -2.94 -1.33
CA VAL A 86 7.15 -1.83 -1.61
C VAL A 86 7.14 -1.47 -3.08
N ALA A 87 5.93 -1.39 -3.64
CA ALA A 87 5.70 -0.87 -4.99
C ALA A 87 4.70 0.29 -4.95
N THR A 88 5.06 1.43 -5.53
CA THR A 88 4.17 2.61 -5.61
C THR A 88 3.68 2.86 -7.02
N HIS A 89 2.37 3.03 -7.15
CA HIS A 89 1.67 3.31 -8.40
C HIS A 89 0.86 4.59 -8.29
N CYS A 90 1.10 5.54 -9.19
CA CYS A 90 0.47 6.85 -9.16
C CYS A 90 -0.50 7.06 -10.32
N LEU A 91 -1.57 7.81 -10.06
CA LEU A 91 -2.43 8.35 -11.11
C LEU A 91 -1.65 9.35 -11.98
N ARG A 92 -2.22 9.68 -13.14
CA ARG A 92 -1.60 10.57 -14.13
C ARG A 92 -1.25 11.96 -13.57
N THR A 93 -2.05 12.49 -12.64
CA THR A 93 -1.79 13.80 -12.01
C THR A 93 -0.69 13.76 -10.96
N GLY A 94 -0.26 12.57 -10.51
CA GLY A 94 0.75 12.43 -9.44
C GLY A 94 0.25 12.76 -8.03
N GLU A 95 -0.94 13.35 -7.89
CA GLU A 95 -1.52 13.76 -6.60
C GLU A 95 -2.00 12.59 -5.75
N ARG A 96 -2.31 11.45 -6.39
CA ARG A 96 -2.80 10.25 -5.73
C ARG A 96 -1.99 9.05 -6.16
N CYS A 97 -1.49 8.30 -5.17
CA CYS A 97 -0.79 7.04 -5.39
C CYS A 97 -1.26 5.99 -4.41
N ILE A 98 -0.99 4.74 -4.74
CA ILE A 98 -1.09 3.60 -3.83
C ILE A 98 0.29 2.98 -3.70
N SER A 99 0.74 2.78 -2.47
CA SER A 99 1.94 2.03 -2.14
C SER A 99 1.50 0.67 -1.58
N LEU A 100 1.84 -0.39 -2.30
CA LEU A 100 1.55 -1.78 -1.95
C LEU A 100 2.73 -2.31 -1.13
N ILE A 101 2.45 -2.77 0.08
CA ILE A 101 3.41 -3.34 1.01
C ILE A 101 3.20 -4.85 1.03
N ASP A 102 4.21 -5.60 0.63
CA ASP A 102 4.21 -7.06 0.64
C ASP A 102 5.26 -7.55 1.63
N ALA A 103 4.82 -8.07 2.77
CA ALA A 103 5.67 -8.57 3.84
C ALA A 103 5.45 -10.07 4.09
N ALA A 104 6.36 -10.66 4.87
CA ALA A 104 6.23 -12.05 5.31
C ALA A 104 4.92 -12.30 6.09
N ASP A 105 4.58 -13.57 6.25
CA ASP A 105 3.40 -14.03 7.02
C ASP A 105 2.04 -13.52 6.49
N ASN A 106 1.97 -13.24 5.18
CA ASN A 106 0.78 -12.74 4.47
C ASN A 106 0.31 -11.36 4.95
N PHE A 107 1.21 -10.52 5.47
CA PHE A 107 0.90 -9.11 5.69
C PHE A 107 0.95 -8.34 4.38
N TYR A 108 -0.22 -7.86 3.95
CA TYR A 108 -0.38 -7.02 2.77
C TYR A 108 -0.94 -5.65 3.18
N GLY A 109 -0.10 -4.61 3.13
CA GLY A 109 -0.48 -3.24 3.45
C GLY A 109 -0.79 -2.40 2.22
N ARG A 110 -1.74 -1.46 2.34
CA ARG A 110 -2.11 -0.51 1.27
C ARG A 110 -2.09 0.90 1.79
N TYR A 111 -1.10 1.65 1.34
CA TYR A 111 -0.84 3.00 1.82
C TYR A 111 -1.28 3.97 0.74
N LEU A 112 -2.32 4.74 1.02
CA LEU A 112 -2.86 5.72 0.08
C LEU A 112 -2.12 7.04 0.24
N PHE A 113 -1.44 7.47 -0.82
CA PHE A 113 -0.83 8.79 -0.86
C PHE A 113 -1.82 9.81 -1.39
N ALA A 114 -2.07 10.86 -0.62
CA ALA A 114 -2.77 12.07 -1.04
C ALA A 114 -2.45 13.21 -0.05
N HIS A 115 -2.49 14.45 -0.51
CA HIS A 115 -2.24 15.63 0.33
C HIS A 115 -0.92 15.52 1.11
N ASP A 116 0.15 15.13 0.41
CA ASP A 116 1.52 15.01 0.94
C ASP A 116 1.66 14.09 2.15
N LYS A 117 0.85 13.03 2.23
CA LYS A 117 1.01 11.94 3.20
C LYS A 117 0.50 10.62 2.67
N TRP A 118 1.02 9.53 3.21
CA TRP A 118 0.42 8.20 3.11
C TRP A 118 -0.47 7.95 4.32
N THR A 119 -1.63 7.35 4.08
CA THR A 119 -2.54 6.88 5.13
C THR A 119 -2.87 5.41 4.91
N THR A 120 -2.97 4.64 5.98
CA THR A 120 -3.52 3.28 5.95
C THR A 120 -4.35 3.04 7.19
N ASP A 121 -5.42 2.29 7.02
CA ASP A 121 -6.15 1.66 8.11
C ASP A 121 -5.93 0.16 7.99
N ALA A 122 -5.65 -0.52 9.11
CA ALA A 122 -5.45 -1.96 9.11
C ALA A 122 -6.26 -2.60 10.23
N VAL A 123 -7.01 -3.63 9.87
CA VAL A 123 -7.75 -4.46 10.81
C VAL A 123 -7.11 -5.84 10.83
N GLY A 124 -6.87 -6.38 12.02
CA GLY A 124 -6.24 -7.69 12.17
C GLY A 124 -6.59 -8.37 13.48
N ASP A 125 -6.76 -9.68 13.42
CA ASP A 125 -7.00 -10.53 14.56
C ASP A 125 -5.70 -11.26 14.93
N ASN A 126 -5.17 -11.00 16.13
CA ASN A 126 -3.92 -11.58 16.60
C ASN A 126 -4.11 -12.22 17.98
N PRO A 127 -3.46 -13.35 18.27
CA PRO A 127 -3.53 -13.95 19.60
C PRO A 127 -2.90 -13.01 20.64
N CYS A 128 -3.64 -12.75 21.72
CA CYS A 128 -3.12 -12.05 22.88
C CYS A 128 -2.05 -12.92 23.56
N ALA A 129 -0.83 -12.42 23.70
CA ALA A 129 0.28 -13.18 24.27
C ALA A 129 0.03 -13.67 25.72
N SER A 130 -0.92 -13.04 26.44
CA SER A 130 -1.19 -13.37 27.85
C SER A 130 -2.08 -14.59 28.05
N ASP A 131 -2.98 -14.90 27.10
CA ASP A 131 -4.00 -15.94 27.23
C ASP A 131 -4.27 -16.73 25.93
N ASN A 132 -3.58 -16.39 24.84
CA ASN A 132 -3.72 -16.97 23.51
C ASN A 132 -5.14 -16.83 22.91
N VAL A 133 -5.95 -15.93 23.47
CA VAL A 133 -7.27 -15.59 22.92
C VAL A 133 -7.10 -14.57 21.81
N THR A 134 -7.84 -14.72 20.72
CA THR A 134 -7.83 -13.77 19.61
C THR A 134 -8.29 -12.39 20.08
N ALA A 135 -7.43 -11.40 19.90
CA ALA A 135 -7.72 -9.98 20.10
C ALA A 135 -7.83 -9.29 18.74
N HIS A 136 -8.82 -8.41 18.63
CA HIS A 136 -9.11 -7.63 17.44
C HIS A 136 -8.37 -6.29 17.50
N SER A 137 -7.54 -6.01 16.52
CA SER A 137 -6.77 -4.76 16.42
C SER A 137 -7.26 -3.93 15.24
N VAL A 138 -7.42 -2.63 15.48
CA VAL A 138 -7.60 -1.60 14.46
C VAL A 138 -6.44 -0.63 14.57
N LEU A 139 -5.77 -0.36 13.46
CA LEU A 139 -4.70 0.62 13.32
C LEU A 139 -5.15 1.71 12.35
N HIS A 140 -4.90 2.97 12.71
CA HIS A 140 -4.82 4.09 11.79
C HIS A 140 -3.40 4.64 11.79
N LEU A 141 -2.76 4.72 10.62
CA LEU A 141 -1.36 5.15 10.48
C LEU A 141 -1.22 6.22 9.40
N GLU A 142 -0.45 7.26 9.70
CA GLU A 142 -0.08 8.31 8.77
C GLU A 142 1.45 8.43 8.64
N ILE A 143 1.95 8.58 7.41
CA ILE A 143 3.34 8.89 7.10
C ILE A 143 3.34 10.21 6.31
N PRO A 144 3.79 11.34 6.88
CA PRO A 144 3.94 12.56 6.10
C PRO A 144 5.05 12.44 5.06
N LEU A 145 4.90 13.12 3.93
CA LEU A 145 5.97 13.28 2.94
C LEU A 145 7.15 14.03 3.58
N PRO A 146 8.37 13.46 3.57
CA PRO A 146 9.54 14.15 4.10
C PRO A 146 9.81 15.44 3.31
N GLN A 147 10.33 16.49 3.96
CA GLN A 147 10.70 17.72 3.25
C GLN A 147 11.77 17.49 2.16
N GLN A 148 12.67 16.53 2.39
CA GLN A 148 13.66 16.10 1.41
C GLN A 148 13.08 14.95 0.58
N HIS A 149 12.73 15.24 -0.67
CA HIS A 149 12.19 14.25 -1.61
C HIS A 149 13.33 13.41 -2.21
N GLU A 150 13.66 12.31 -1.54
CA GLU A 150 14.59 11.31 -2.05
C GLU A 150 13.88 10.33 -3.00
N ASP A 151 14.64 9.79 -3.96
CA ASP A 151 14.11 8.88 -4.96
C ASP A 151 15.09 7.71 -5.23
N PRO A 152 14.98 6.56 -4.54
CA PRO A 152 13.99 6.20 -3.50
C PRO A 152 14.31 6.79 -2.11
N PHE A 153 13.32 6.77 -1.20
CA PHE A 153 13.52 7.20 0.20
C PHE A 153 14.41 6.22 0.97
N ASN A 154 15.43 6.73 1.67
CA ASN A 154 16.22 5.90 2.58
C ASN A 154 15.50 5.64 3.90
N THR A 155 14.77 6.65 4.38
CA THR A 155 13.96 6.56 5.60
C THR A 155 12.60 7.23 5.44
N LEU A 156 11.59 6.66 6.08
CA LEU A 156 10.28 7.27 6.27
C LEU A 156 9.88 7.10 7.74
N THR A 157 9.17 8.08 8.28
CA THR A 157 8.66 8.04 9.64
C THR A 157 7.18 8.39 9.65
N GLY A 158 6.40 7.63 10.39
CA GLY A 158 4.98 7.87 10.58
C GLY A 158 4.56 7.78 12.03
N SER A 159 3.30 8.13 12.27
CA SER A 159 2.63 8.04 13.56
C SER A 159 1.29 7.36 13.37
N GLY A 160 0.95 6.45 14.27
CA GLY A 160 -0.30 5.73 14.27
C GLY A 160 -1.00 5.74 15.62
N HIS A 161 -2.25 5.31 15.59
CA HIS A 161 -3.03 4.99 16.77
C HIS A 161 -3.62 3.59 16.60
N ARG A 162 -3.49 2.78 17.64
CA ARG A 162 -3.98 1.40 17.65
C ARG A 162 -4.97 1.18 18.77
N GLU A 163 -6.09 0.59 18.42
CA GLU A 163 -7.10 0.09 19.34
C GLU A 163 -7.09 -1.44 19.30
N VAL A 164 -6.99 -2.07 20.46
CA VAL A 164 -7.06 -3.52 20.64
C VAL A 164 -8.26 -3.83 21.53
N THR A 165 -9.13 -4.70 21.05
CA THR A 165 -10.38 -5.10 21.71
C THR A 165 -10.50 -6.63 21.75
N GLY A 166 -11.38 -7.17 22.59
CA GLY A 166 -11.65 -8.62 22.66
C GLY A 166 -11.46 -9.25 24.05
N HIS A 167 -10.50 -8.77 24.87
CA HIS A 167 -10.39 -9.22 26.27
C HIS A 167 -9.54 -8.31 27.19
N SER A 168 -9.91 -8.25 28.48
CA SER A 168 -9.42 -7.27 29.47
C SER A 168 -7.90 -7.14 29.64
N ARG A 169 -7.11 -8.17 29.34
CA ARG A 169 -5.65 -8.17 29.55
C ARG A 169 -4.84 -7.63 28.36
N CYS A 170 -5.42 -7.63 27.16
CA CYS A 170 -4.80 -7.07 25.95
C CYS A 170 -5.60 -5.88 25.40
N THR A 171 -6.76 -5.55 25.96
CA THR A 171 -7.48 -4.32 25.63
C THR A 171 -6.59 -3.11 25.89
N ALA A 172 -6.30 -2.36 24.83
CA ALA A 172 -5.45 -1.19 24.90
C ALA A 172 -5.83 -0.20 23.80
N SER A 173 -5.56 1.08 24.05
CA SER A 173 -5.60 2.15 23.06
C SER A 173 -4.33 2.97 23.28
N TYR A 174 -3.51 3.09 22.23
CA TYR A 174 -2.17 3.67 22.35
C TYR A 174 -1.70 4.30 21.04
N GLY A 175 -0.80 5.27 21.16
CA GLY A 175 -0.08 5.82 20.02
C GLY A 175 1.14 4.97 19.68
N GLU A 176 1.56 4.99 18.43
CA GLU A 176 2.79 4.33 18.01
C GLU A 176 3.53 5.14 16.95
N THR A 177 4.85 5.00 16.92
CA THR A 177 5.68 5.54 15.85
C THR A 177 6.10 4.42 14.90
N LEU A 178 5.98 4.66 13.60
CA LEU A 178 6.53 3.79 12.56
C LEU A 178 7.84 4.38 12.04
N GLY A 179 8.90 3.57 12.01
CA GLY A 179 10.11 3.84 11.24
C GLY A 179 10.23 2.85 10.09
N LEU A 180 10.53 3.33 8.89
CA LEU A 180 10.84 2.51 7.72
C LEU A 180 12.25 2.84 7.27
N ALA A 181 13.14 1.84 7.26
CA ALA A 181 14.51 1.97 6.78
C ALA A 181 14.71 1.12 5.53
N ARG A 182 15.16 1.73 4.43
CA ARG A 182 15.38 1.02 3.16
C ARG A 182 16.54 0.03 3.30
N THR A 183 16.32 -1.19 2.82
CA THR A 183 17.29 -2.31 2.86
C THR A 183 17.74 -2.75 1.47
N GLY A 184 17.11 -2.26 0.40
CA GLY A 184 17.52 -2.54 -0.97
C GLY A 184 16.45 -2.22 -2.01
N ASP A 185 16.68 -2.65 -3.24
CA ASP A 185 15.65 -2.77 -4.29
C ASP A 185 15.04 -4.16 -4.28
#